data_AF-A0A383CES8-F1
#
_entry.id   AF-A0A383CES8-F1
#
_cell.length_a   1.000
_cell.length_b   1.000
_cell.length_c   1.000
_cell.angle_alpha   90.00
_cell.angle_beta   90.00
_cell.angle_gamma   90.00
#
_symmetry.space_group_name_H-M   'P 1'
#
loop_
_entity.id
_entity.type
_entity.pdbx_description
1 polymer ?
#
loop_
_entity_poly.entity_id
_entity_poly.type
_entity_poly.pdbx_seq_one_letter_code
_entity_poly.pdbx_strand_id
1 'polypeptide(L)'
;PRDYGPVLTSQFRREVNRAMSFDLSQDVFVTYDLHRMRQHHAWDGFLNLTETQHMRYRGERQPYPDGEPLVGLQEYYWAFGDEFEPAPEVSLMEGLENSKSMGPTDPELINYHGHYLDGRTATWSFSVLGREILDRPRAHRTDHFVVLENVIRVAPGNTALRLTVGELEVAADIAGIVPDNREISGVLEPTGPASDHWVIAAEGQSGGIGRFTAATVSGNTDALRWEVTKGHRLGLHIPAS
;
A
#
# COMPACT_ATOMS: atom_id res chain seq x y z
N PRO A 1 14.20 25.47 -4.80
CA PRO A 1 13.28 24.36 -5.20
C PRO A 1 11.83 24.80 -4.92
N ARG A 2 10.86 24.41 -5.76
CA ARG A 2 9.43 24.62 -5.42
C ARG A 2 9.02 23.53 -4.43
N ASP A 3 8.36 23.92 -3.35
CA ASP A 3 7.74 23.00 -2.40
C ASP A 3 6.29 22.78 -2.82
N TYR A 4 5.90 21.53 -3.04
CA TYR A 4 4.55 21.13 -3.42
C TYR A 4 3.72 20.64 -2.22
N GLY A 5 4.27 20.75 -1.00
CA GLY A 5 3.68 20.15 0.18
C GLY A 5 4.04 18.66 0.32
N PRO A 6 3.36 17.93 1.21
CA PRO A 6 3.62 16.51 1.44
C PRO A 6 2.96 15.58 0.41
N VAL A 7 2.15 16.12 -0.50
CA VAL A 7 1.43 15.35 -1.53
C VAL A 7 1.39 16.10 -2.85
N LEU A 8 1.59 15.38 -3.96
CA LEU A 8 1.44 15.90 -5.31
C LEU A 8 0.58 14.96 -6.15
N THR A 9 -0.51 15.48 -6.70
CA THR A 9 -1.29 14.78 -7.73
C THR A 9 -0.71 15.07 -9.11
N SER A 10 -0.37 14.01 -9.83
CA SER A 10 0.27 14.11 -11.16
C SER A 10 0.14 12.80 -11.94
N GLN A 11 0.67 12.75 -13.16
CA GLN A 11 0.98 11.47 -13.79
C GLN A 11 2.23 10.88 -13.15
N PHE A 12 2.37 9.56 -13.11
CA PHE A 12 3.59 8.91 -12.66
C PHE A 12 4.11 8.00 -13.77
N ARG A 13 5.30 8.36 -14.28
CA ARG A 13 5.90 7.74 -15.47
C ARG A 13 4.87 7.67 -16.61
N ARG A 14 4.91 6.59 -17.40
CA ARG A 14 3.86 6.24 -18.38
C ARG A 14 2.94 5.14 -17.85
N GLU A 15 3.00 4.89 -16.54
CA GLU A 15 2.38 3.72 -15.90
C GLU A 15 1.05 4.10 -15.25
N VAL A 16 0.98 5.28 -14.61
CA VAL A 16 -0.20 5.74 -13.89
C VAL A 16 -0.59 7.14 -14.34
N ASN A 17 -1.79 7.27 -14.91
CA ASN A 17 -2.30 8.55 -15.41
C ASN A 17 -2.79 9.49 -14.30
N ARG A 18 -3.19 8.93 -13.15
CA ARG A 18 -3.62 9.67 -11.96
C ARG A 18 -2.97 9.10 -10.72
N ALA A 19 -1.80 9.62 -10.44
CA ALA A 19 -1.02 9.27 -9.27
C ALA A 19 -1.18 10.32 -8.18
N MET A 20 -1.11 9.87 -6.94
CA MET A 20 -0.87 10.71 -5.77
C MET A 20 0.43 10.27 -5.11
N SER A 21 1.45 11.10 -5.24
CA SER A 21 2.76 10.85 -4.64
C SER A 21 2.86 11.57 -3.31
N PHE A 22 3.15 10.82 -2.25
CA PHE A 22 3.37 11.31 -0.90
C PHE A 22 4.87 11.40 -0.63
N ASP A 23 5.29 12.55 -0.11
CA ASP A 23 6.57 12.73 0.57
C ASP A 23 6.37 12.30 2.03
N LEU A 24 6.90 11.13 2.39
CA LEU A 24 6.80 10.58 3.75
C LEU A 24 7.92 11.08 4.67
N SER A 25 8.71 12.06 4.22
CA SER A 25 9.95 12.52 4.86
C SER A 25 11.06 11.45 4.88
N GLN A 26 12.25 11.81 5.36
CA GLN A 26 13.42 10.92 5.44
C GLN A 26 13.83 10.31 4.10
N ASP A 27 13.62 11.08 3.02
CA ASP A 27 13.85 10.68 1.64
C ASP A 27 13.06 9.41 1.26
N VAL A 28 11.86 9.23 1.81
CA VAL A 28 10.98 8.12 1.44
C VAL A 28 9.74 8.68 0.75
N PHE A 29 9.44 8.13 -0.42
CA PHE A 29 8.24 8.48 -1.17
C PHE A 29 7.42 7.24 -1.48
N VAL A 30 6.10 7.42 -1.50
CA VAL A 30 5.16 6.42 -1.99
C VAL A 30 4.24 7.06 -3.01
N THR A 31 3.83 6.31 -4.01
CA THR A 31 2.88 6.75 -5.03
C THR A 31 1.70 5.80 -5.06
N TYR A 32 0.49 6.35 -5.03
CA TYR A 32 -0.75 5.60 -5.17
C TYR A 32 -1.40 5.84 -6.53
N ASP A 33 -1.95 4.79 -7.12
CA ASP A 33 -2.85 4.87 -8.27
C ASP A 33 -4.25 5.22 -7.79
N LEU A 34 -4.74 6.42 -8.13
CA LEU A 34 -6.07 6.90 -7.72
C LEU A 34 -7.23 6.22 -8.45
N HIS A 35 -6.97 5.45 -9.52
CA HIS A 35 -8.03 4.65 -10.13
C HIS A 35 -8.29 3.37 -9.35
N ARG A 36 -7.26 2.79 -8.73
CA ARG A 36 -7.35 1.50 -8.03
C ARG A 36 -7.20 1.63 -6.51
N MET A 37 -6.86 2.83 -6.02
CA MET A 37 -6.49 3.11 -4.62
C MET A 37 -5.53 2.08 -4.04
N ARG A 38 -4.51 1.77 -4.84
CA ARG A 38 -3.41 0.90 -4.46
C ARG A 38 -2.11 1.65 -4.50
N GLN A 39 -1.19 1.25 -3.63
CA GLN A 39 0.19 1.67 -3.77
C GLN A 39 0.74 1.10 -5.09
N HIS A 40 1.40 1.96 -5.85
CA HIS A 40 2.02 1.63 -7.13
C HIS A 40 3.54 1.59 -7.02
N HIS A 41 4.13 2.42 -6.16
CA HIS A 41 5.57 2.47 -5.91
C HIS A 41 5.87 2.96 -4.50
N ALA A 42 6.97 2.46 -3.94
CA ALA A 42 7.61 2.96 -2.72
C ALA A 42 9.13 2.96 -2.95
N TRP A 43 9.82 4.06 -2.63
CA TRP A 43 11.27 4.18 -2.89
C TRP A 43 11.96 5.10 -1.89
N ASP A 44 13.26 4.87 -1.73
CA ASP A 44 14.21 5.71 -0.98
C ASP A 44 14.88 6.69 -1.96
N GLY A 45 14.40 7.94 -1.95
CA GLY A 45 14.90 9.06 -2.73
C GLY A 45 13.85 10.16 -2.86
N PHE A 46 13.73 10.75 -4.05
CA PHE A 46 12.83 11.88 -4.30
C PHE A 46 11.93 11.65 -5.50
N LEU A 47 10.80 12.37 -5.56
CA LEU A 47 10.03 12.50 -6.79
C LEU A 47 10.70 13.52 -7.72
N ASN A 48 11.26 13.07 -8.83
CA ASN A 48 11.94 13.95 -9.77
C ASN A 48 10.94 14.68 -10.66
N LEU A 49 10.93 16.01 -10.52
CA LEU A 49 10.05 16.92 -11.26
C LEU A 49 10.81 17.80 -12.25
N THR A 50 12.13 17.64 -12.39
CA THR A 50 13.03 18.60 -13.04
C THR A 50 12.73 18.84 -14.52
N GLU A 51 12.14 17.85 -15.20
CA GLU A 51 11.78 17.86 -16.62
C GLU A 51 10.27 17.95 -16.87
N THR A 52 9.49 18.16 -15.81
CA THR A 52 8.03 18.20 -15.85
C THR A 52 7.51 19.63 -15.99
N GLN A 53 6.22 19.78 -16.31
CA GLN A 53 5.55 21.09 -16.34
C GLN A 53 5.47 21.73 -14.94
N HIS A 54 5.70 20.97 -13.87
CA HIS A 54 5.77 21.51 -12.52
C HIS A 54 6.98 22.46 -12.37
N MET A 55 8.09 22.19 -13.06
CA MET A 55 9.33 22.97 -12.96
C MET A 55 9.68 23.76 -14.23
N ARG A 56 9.20 23.33 -15.40
CA ARG A 56 9.50 23.95 -16.70
C ARG A 56 8.23 24.49 -17.35
N TYR A 57 8.35 25.59 -18.11
CA TYR A 57 7.23 26.14 -18.89
C TYR A 57 6.68 25.12 -19.90
N ARG A 58 7.59 24.36 -20.54
CA ARG A 58 7.26 23.20 -21.36
C ARG A 58 7.97 21.98 -20.76
N GLY A 59 7.23 21.20 -19.98
CA GLY A 59 7.69 19.91 -19.48
C GLY A 59 7.70 18.89 -20.61
N GLU A 60 8.72 18.04 -20.62
CA GLU A 60 8.95 17.01 -21.63
C GLU A 60 8.85 15.60 -21.05
N ARG A 61 8.77 15.47 -19.72
CA ARG A 61 8.61 14.19 -19.00
C ARG A 61 7.53 14.25 -17.94
N GLN A 62 7.05 13.06 -17.57
CA GLN A 62 6.24 12.83 -16.37
C GLN A 62 7.13 12.71 -15.13
N PRO A 63 6.61 13.00 -13.93
CA PRO A 63 7.25 12.67 -12.66
C PRO A 63 7.71 11.20 -12.60
N TYR A 64 8.88 10.96 -12.03
CA TYR A 64 9.46 9.63 -11.87
C TYR A 64 10.25 9.54 -10.55
N PRO A 65 10.40 8.34 -9.95
CA PRO A 65 11.18 8.14 -8.74
C PRO A 65 12.65 8.23 -9.09
N ASP A 66 13.38 8.99 -8.28
CA ASP A 66 14.83 9.16 -8.33
C ASP A 66 15.40 8.65 -7.01
N GLY A 67 15.72 7.36 -6.99
CA GLY A 67 16.02 6.60 -5.78
C GLY A 67 15.83 5.09 -5.97
N GLU A 68 16.15 4.33 -4.92
CA GLU A 68 16.08 2.86 -4.94
C GLU A 68 14.69 2.36 -4.51
N PRO A 69 14.08 1.41 -5.23
CA PRO A 69 12.82 0.81 -4.81
C PRO A 69 12.91 0.15 -3.43
N LEU A 70 11.85 0.33 -2.62
CA LEU A 70 11.67 -0.41 -1.38
C LEU A 70 11.02 -1.77 -1.70
N VAL A 71 11.84 -2.70 -2.20
CA VAL A 71 11.41 -4.03 -2.66
C VAL A 71 10.63 -4.77 -1.57
N GLY A 72 9.50 -5.37 -1.95
CA GLY A 72 8.61 -6.10 -1.02
C GLY A 72 7.66 -5.23 -0.20
N LEU A 73 7.85 -3.90 -0.22
CA LEU A 73 6.97 -2.91 0.40
C LEU A 73 6.11 -2.16 -0.62
N GLN A 74 6.08 -2.62 -1.87
CA GLN A 74 5.36 -1.96 -2.98
C GLN A 74 3.88 -2.35 -3.02
N GLU A 75 3.52 -3.52 -2.46
CA GLU A 75 2.16 -4.04 -2.45
C GLU A 75 1.40 -3.60 -1.20
N TYR A 76 0.52 -2.60 -1.36
CA TYR A 76 -0.43 -2.18 -0.34
C TYR A 76 -1.75 -1.77 -0.98
N TYR A 77 -2.82 -2.55 -0.76
CA TYR A 77 -4.11 -2.31 -1.39
C TYR A 77 -5.26 -3.09 -0.74
N TRP A 78 -6.47 -2.54 -0.88
CA TRP A 78 -7.69 -3.23 -0.52
C TRP A 78 -8.00 -4.34 -1.52
N ALA A 79 -8.33 -5.51 -0.99
CA ALA A 79 -8.54 -6.72 -1.77
C ALA A 79 -10.02 -7.09 -1.88
N PHE A 80 -10.39 -7.64 -3.04
CA PHE A 80 -11.78 -7.95 -3.41
C PHE A 80 -12.01 -9.44 -3.72
N GLY A 81 -10.94 -10.21 -3.90
CA GLY A 81 -10.97 -11.67 -4.11
C GLY A 81 -10.53 -12.47 -2.88
N ASP A 82 -10.62 -13.81 -2.98
CA ASP A 82 -10.20 -14.74 -1.92
C ASP A 82 -8.68 -14.87 -1.78
N GLU A 83 -7.92 -14.59 -2.82
CA GLU A 83 -6.44 -14.62 -2.81
C GLU A 83 -5.84 -13.21 -2.65
N PHE A 84 -6.53 -12.34 -1.91
CA PHE A 84 -6.10 -10.96 -1.67
C PHE A 84 -5.81 -10.19 -2.97
N GLU A 85 -6.67 -10.35 -3.97
CA GLU A 85 -6.49 -9.72 -5.29
C GLU A 85 -6.94 -8.25 -5.29
N PRO A 86 -6.24 -7.37 -6.03
CA PRO A 86 -6.63 -5.97 -6.14
C PRO A 86 -7.96 -5.80 -6.90
N ALA A 87 -8.52 -4.59 -6.88
CA ALA A 87 -9.70 -4.27 -7.68
C ALA A 87 -9.46 -4.67 -9.15
N PRO A 88 -10.45 -5.32 -9.81
CA PRO A 88 -10.31 -5.77 -11.18
C PRO A 88 -10.02 -4.60 -12.11
N GLU A 89 -9.20 -4.87 -13.12
CA GLU A 89 -8.98 -3.93 -14.21
C GLU A 89 -10.22 -3.93 -15.11
N VAL A 90 -11.21 -3.12 -14.77
CA VAL A 90 -12.31 -2.85 -15.69
C VAL A 90 -11.71 -1.98 -16.79
N SER A 91 -11.47 -2.58 -17.95
CA SER A 91 -10.88 -1.86 -19.08
C SER A 91 -11.78 -0.68 -19.42
N LEU A 92 -11.22 0.52 -19.41
CA LEU A 92 -11.90 1.80 -19.69
C LEU A 92 -12.38 1.91 -21.16
N MET A 93 -12.64 0.81 -21.88
CA MET A 93 -12.92 0.84 -23.32
C MET A 93 -14.20 0.12 -23.78
N GLU A 94 -14.87 -0.69 -22.96
CA GLU A 94 -16.18 -1.21 -23.34
C GLU A 94 -17.31 -0.38 -22.69
N GLY A 95 -17.99 0.43 -23.50
CA GLY A 95 -19.21 1.16 -23.12
C GLY A 95 -19.03 2.59 -22.61
N LEU A 96 -17.80 3.08 -22.52
CA LEU A 96 -17.47 4.40 -21.97
C LEU A 96 -16.99 5.42 -23.02
N GLU A 97 -17.61 5.46 -24.20
CA GLU A 97 -17.40 6.57 -25.14
C GLU A 97 -17.75 7.95 -24.52
N ASN A 98 -18.44 7.98 -23.37
CA ASN A 98 -18.84 9.19 -22.66
C ASN A 98 -18.58 9.21 -21.14
N SER A 99 -17.92 8.20 -20.53
CA SER A 99 -17.61 8.31 -19.10
C SER A 99 -16.40 9.20 -18.87
N LYS A 100 -16.71 10.41 -18.41
CA LYS A 100 -15.79 11.35 -17.78
C LYS A 100 -15.46 10.96 -16.34
N SER A 101 -15.72 9.72 -15.90
CA SER A 101 -15.34 9.31 -14.56
C SER A 101 -13.83 9.08 -14.52
N MET A 102 -13.14 10.12 -14.08
CA MET A 102 -11.70 10.09 -13.81
C MET A 102 -11.41 9.64 -12.37
N GLY A 103 -12.35 8.90 -11.77
CA GLY A 103 -12.31 8.34 -10.41
C GLY A 103 -12.02 6.85 -10.45
N PRO A 104 -12.26 6.12 -9.35
CA PRO A 104 -11.89 4.72 -9.26
C PRO A 104 -12.61 3.84 -10.28
N THR A 105 -11.99 2.70 -10.59
CA THR A 105 -12.42 1.79 -11.66
C THR A 105 -13.83 1.23 -11.43
N ASP A 106 -14.27 1.11 -10.18
CA ASP A 106 -15.65 0.83 -9.80
C ASP A 106 -16.00 1.54 -8.47
N PRO A 107 -16.90 2.54 -8.46
CA PRO A 107 -17.27 3.27 -7.25
C PRO A 107 -18.04 2.44 -6.22
N GLU A 108 -18.61 1.29 -6.60
CA GLU A 108 -19.22 0.35 -5.64
C GLU A 108 -18.16 -0.41 -4.85
N LEU A 109 -17.02 -0.69 -5.48
CA LEU A 109 -15.87 -1.32 -4.82
C LEU A 109 -15.07 -0.31 -4.01
N ILE A 110 -14.72 0.82 -4.60
CA ILE A 110 -13.84 1.81 -3.98
C ILE A 110 -14.14 3.22 -4.48
N ASN A 111 -14.26 4.20 -3.58
CA ASN A 111 -14.66 5.56 -3.95
C ASN A 111 -13.81 6.63 -3.26
N TYR A 112 -13.13 7.48 -4.05
CA TYR A 112 -12.26 8.54 -3.54
C TYR A 112 -13.07 9.75 -3.05
N HIS A 113 -12.75 10.27 -1.85
CA HIS A 113 -13.41 11.47 -1.31
C HIS A 113 -12.50 12.69 -1.21
N GLY A 114 -11.19 12.50 -1.33
CA GLY A 114 -10.21 13.58 -1.21
C GLY A 114 -9.06 13.25 -0.28
N HIS A 115 -8.33 14.28 0.12
CA HIS A 115 -7.30 14.19 1.15
C HIS A 115 -7.30 15.46 1.99
N TYR A 116 -6.81 15.32 3.21
CA TYR A 116 -6.66 16.38 4.19
C TYR A 116 -5.18 16.56 4.52
N LEU A 117 -4.74 17.80 4.67
CA LEU A 117 -3.38 18.13 5.06
C LEU A 117 -3.34 18.48 6.54
N ASP A 118 -2.34 17.94 7.24
CA ASP A 118 -1.98 18.32 8.61
C ASP A 118 -0.46 18.50 8.67
N GLY A 119 -0.01 19.75 8.57
CA GLY A 119 1.41 20.10 8.47
C GLY A 119 2.10 19.44 7.27
N ARG A 120 3.10 18.60 7.55
CA ARG A 120 3.84 17.79 6.54
C ARG A 120 3.29 16.38 6.38
N THR A 121 2.05 16.13 6.81
CA THR A 121 1.38 14.85 6.61
C THR A 121 0.09 15.03 5.82
N ALA A 122 -0.32 13.99 5.11
CA ALA A 122 -1.56 13.96 4.37
C ALA A 122 -2.34 12.69 4.70
N THR A 123 -3.65 12.83 4.90
CA THR A 123 -4.59 11.74 5.13
C THR A 123 -5.54 11.68 3.95
N TRP A 124 -5.47 10.64 3.13
CA TRP A 124 -6.49 10.33 2.11
C TRP A 124 -7.77 9.74 2.73
N SER A 125 -8.90 10.11 2.12
CA SER A 125 -10.25 9.71 2.49
C SER A 125 -10.92 9.04 1.31
N PHE A 126 -11.45 7.85 1.53
CA PHE A 126 -12.14 7.07 0.52
C PHE A 126 -13.04 6.04 1.21
N SER A 127 -13.86 5.32 0.45
CA SER A 127 -14.58 4.15 0.98
C SER A 127 -14.24 2.89 0.21
N VAL A 128 -14.34 1.74 0.89
CA VAL A 128 -14.13 0.39 0.34
C VAL A 128 -15.35 -0.44 0.68
N LEU A 129 -16.03 -0.98 -0.32
CA LEU A 129 -17.28 -1.74 -0.15
C LEU A 129 -18.28 -0.98 0.77
N GLY A 130 -18.38 0.33 0.58
CA GLY A 130 -19.24 1.22 1.36
C GLY A 130 -18.76 1.59 2.77
N ARG A 131 -17.62 1.06 3.25
CA ARG A 131 -17.03 1.44 4.55
C ARG A 131 -16.04 2.58 4.37
N GLU A 132 -16.22 3.66 5.13
CA GLU A 132 -15.32 4.82 5.12
C GLU A 132 -13.94 4.46 5.68
N ILE A 133 -12.91 4.90 4.97
CA ILE A 133 -11.49 4.72 5.31
C ILE A 133 -10.82 6.09 5.38
N LEU A 134 -10.14 6.33 6.49
CA LEU A 134 -9.07 7.33 6.55
C LEU A 134 -7.76 6.59 6.68
N ASP A 135 -6.82 6.90 5.81
CA ASP A 135 -5.50 6.28 5.84
C ASP A 135 -4.44 7.39 5.86
N ARG A 136 -3.31 7.16 6.49
CA ARG A 136 -2.24 8.16 6.57
C ARG A 136 -0.91 7.42 6.51
N PRO A 137 -0.26 7.41 5.33
CA PRO A 137 1.02 6.78 5.18
C PRO A 137 2.11 7.58 5.87
N ARG A 138 3.11 6.86 6.38
CA ARG A 138 4.29 7.36 7.08
C ARG A 138 5.45 6.42 6.79
N ALA A 139 6.66 6.94 6.94
CA ALA A 139 7.87 6.15 6.87
C ALA A 139 8.69 6.34 8.15
N HIS A 140 9.33 5.26 8.59
CA HIS A 140 10.27 5.26 9.70
C HIS A 140 11.57 4.61 9.25
N ARG A 141 12.67 5.35 9.28
CA ARG A 141 14.00 4.81 9.02
C ARG A 141 14.61 4.25 10.30
N THR A 142 15.04 3.00 10.23
CA THR A 142 15.89 2.36 11.23
C THR A 142 17.34 2.30 10.73
N ASP A 143 18.26 1.84 11.57
CA ASP A 143 19.66 1.61 11.16
C ASP A 143 19.81 0.50 10.09
N HIS A 144 18.77 -0.31 9.87
CA HIS A 144 18.83 -1.50 9.02
C HIS A 144 17.86 -1.48 7.84
N PHE A 145 16.69 -0.87 7.99
CA PHE A 145 15.64 -0.85 6.97
C PHE A 145 14.67 0.32 7.15
N VAL A 146 13.93 0.62 6.08
CA VAL A 146 12.77 1.53 6.11
C VAL A 146 11.52 0.73 6.45
N VAL A 147 10.70 1.25 7.35
CA VAL A 147 9.37 0.72 7.67
C VAL A 147 8.32 1.67 7.13
N LEU A 148 7.39 1.15 6.33
CA LEU A 148 6.16 1.88 5.97
C LEU A 148 5.10 1.63 7.03
N GLU A 149 4.54 2.70 7.58
CA GLU A 149 3.45 2.68 8.54
C GLU A 149 2.22 3.32 7.90
N ASN A 150 1.09 2.61 7.87
CA ASN A 150 -0.20 3.18 7.48
C ASN A 150 -1.08 3.31 8.71
N VAL A 151 -1.36 4.54 9.13
CA VAL A 151 -2.29 4.80 10.24
C VAL A 151 -3.71 4.82 9.68
N ILE A 152 -4.38 3.68 9.79
CA ILE A 152 -5.71 3.47 9.21
C ILE A 152 -6.83 3.61 10.27
N ARG A 153 -7.93 4.24 9.85
CA ARG A 153 -9.22 4.19 10.53
C ARG A 153 -10.23 3.62 9.56
N VAL A 154 -10.78 2.48 9.92
CA VAL A 154 -11.88 1.83 9.20
C VAL A 154 -13.17 2.11 9.95
N ALA A 155 -14.16 2.68 9.27
CA ALA A 155 -15.48 2.90 9.87
C ALA A 155 -16.21 1.56 10.10
N PRO A 156 -17.15 1.52 11.06
CA PRO A 156 -18.07 0.38 11.24
C PRO A 156 -18.81 0.05 9.94
N GLY A 157 -19.24 -1.20 9.80
CA GLY A 157 -19.99 -1.67 8.63
C GLY A 157 -20.20 -3.17 8.62
N ASN A 158 -21.19 -3.61 7.84
CA ASN A 158 -21.62 -5.01 7.78
C ASN A 158 -20.79 -5.88 6.83
N THR A 159 -19.78 -5.29 6.17
CA THR A 159 -18.94 -5.97 5.19
C THR A 159 -17.54 -6.18 5.77
N ALA A 160 -17.06 -7.42 5.76
CA ALA A 160 -15.67 -7.72 6.06
C ALA A 160 -14.77 -7.16 4.94
N LEU A 161 -13.62 -6.61 5.31
CA LEU A 161 -12.64 -6.08 4.37
C LEU A 161 -11.37 -6.92 4.44
N ARG A 162 -10.62 -6.91 3.33
CA ARG A 162 -9.30 -7.53 3.21
C ARG A 162 -8.31 -6.49 2.73
N LEU A 163 -7.13 -6.48 3.31
CA LEU A 163 -6.05 -5.54 2.98
C LEU A 163 -4.77 -6.33 2.74
N THR A 164 -4.20 -6.22 1.54
CA THR A 164 -2.84 -6.67 1.26
C THR A 164 -1.87 -5.64 1.80
N VAL A 165 -0.89 -6.08 2.60
CA VAL A 165 0.11 -5.21 3.25
C VAL A 165 1.54 -5.48 2.81
N GLY A 166 1.76 -6.49 1.99
CA GLY A 166 3.04 -6.81 1.38
C GLY A 166 2.98 -8.09 0.56
N GLU A 167 3.98 -8.30 -0.27
CA GLU A 167 4.19 -9.53 -1.04
C GLU A 167 5.69 -9.75 -1.20
N LEU A 168 6.15 -10.98 -1.03
CA LEU A 168 7.52 -11.34 -1.38
C LEU A 168 7.51 -11.86 -2.82
N GLU A 169 8.02 -11.08 -3.77
CA GLU A 169 8.04 -11.41 -5.21
C GLU A 169 8.99 -12.57 -5.59
N VAL A 170 9.50 -13.29 -4.60
CA VAL A 170 10.36 -14.47 -4.76
C VAL A 170 9.78 -15.63 -3.97
N ALA A 171 10.15 -16.86 -4.34
CA ALA A 171 9.69 -18.05 -3.62
C ALA A 171 10.08 -17.94 -2.13
N ALA A 172 9.10 -18.03 -1.24
CA ALA A 172 9.34 -17.99 0.20
C ALA A 172 9.49 -19.41 0.74
N ASP A 173 10.58 -19.66 1.47
CA ASP A 173 10.78 -20.93 2.20
C ASP A 173 10.11 -20.90 3.57
N ILE A 174 9.92 -19.70 4.12
CA ILE A 174 9.34 -19.45 5.45
C ILE A 174 8.19 -18.47 5.26
N ALA A 175 6.96 -18.91 5.52
CA ALA A 175 5.80 -18.05 5.40
C ALA A 175 4.72 -18.44 6.41
N GLY A 176 4.14 -17.46 7.09
CA GLY A 176 3.05 -17.68 8.03
C GLY A 176 3.02 -16.67 9.17
N ILE A 177 2.35 -17.03 10.26
CA ILE A 177 2.12 -16.17 11.42
C ILE A 177 3.16 -16.45 12.50
N VAL A 178 3.77 -15.39 13.03
CA VAL A 178 4.80 -15.45 14.07
C VAL A 178 4.34 -14.69 15.31
N PRO A 179 4.45 -15.23 16.52
CA PRO A 179 4.15 -14.49 17.75
C PRO A 179 5.07 -13.26 17.92
N ASP A 180 4.65 -12.26 18.70
CA ASP A 180 5.42 -11.01 18.89
C ASP A 180 6.81 -11.20 19.54
N ASN A 181 7.08 -12.36 20.15
CA ASN A 181 8.44 -12.72 20.57
C ASN A 181 9.39 -13.04 19.38
N ARG A 182 8.86 -13.06 18.15
CA ARG A 182 9.57 -13.24 16.87
C ARG A 182 10.30 -14.58 16.75
N GLU A 183 9.90 -15.57 17.53
CA GLU A 183 10.47 -16.91 17.44
C GLU A 183 9.87 -17.67 16.26
N ILE A 184 10.71 -18.01 15.30
CA ILE A 184 10.34 -18.88 14.17
C ILE A 184 10.76 -20.30 14.53
N SER A 185 9.78 -21.14 14.85
CA SER A 185 10.02 -22.56 15.18
C SER A 185 9.05 -23.46 14.40
N GLY A 186 9.60 -24.42 13.67
CA GLY A 186 8.80 -25.40 12.93
C GLY A 186 8.04 -24.80 11.75
N VAL A 187 6.93 -25.44 11.38
CA VAL A 187 6.04 -24.97 10.31
C VAL A 187 5.16 -23.87 10.87
N LEU A 188 5.13 -22.71 10.21
CA LEU A 188 4.27 -21.60 10.58
C LEU A 188 2.86 -21.84 10.06
N GLU A 189 1.85 -21.52 10.88
CA GLU A 189 0.47 -21.54 10.43
C GLU A 189 0.24 -20.40 9.43
N PRO A 190 -0.47 -20.64 8.31
CA PRO A 190 -0.70 -19.62 7.29
C PRO A 190 -1.75 -18.59 7.71
N THR A 191 -2.52 -18.86 8.76
CA THR A 191 -3.52 -17.92 9.29
C THR A 191 -3.46 -17.86 10.81
N GLY A 192 -3.82 -16.72 11.39
CA GLY A 192 -3.75 -16.53 12.83
C GLY A 192 -4.34 -15.19 13.29
N PRO A 193 -4.40 -14.96 14.61
CA PRO A 193 -4.77 -13.64 15.14
C PRO A 193 -3.78 -12.57 14.67
N ALA A 194 -4.25 -11.34 14.48
CA ALA A 194 -3.36 -10.22 14.16
C ALA A 194 -2.81 -9.50 15.41
N SER A 195 -3.57 -9.54 16.50
CA SER A 195 -3.14 -9.00 17.81
C SER A 195 -1.94 -9.78 18.33
N ASP A 196 -0.89 -9.07 18.74
CA ASP A 196 0.38 -9.62 19.27
C ASP A 196 1.07 -10.63 18.35
N HIS A 197 0.86 -10.51 17.04
CA HIS A 197 1.45 -11.37 16.02
C HIS A 197 1.93 -10.57 14.82
N TRP A 198 2.90 -11.18 14.14
CA TRP A 198 3.46 -10.75 12.88
C TRP A 198 3.01 -11.72 11.79
N VAL A 199 2.96 -11.23 10.57
CA VAL A 199 2.82 -12.04 9.36
C VAL A 199 4.11 -11.87 8.55
N ILE A 200 4.69 -12.96 8.07
CA ILE A 200 5.98 -12.94 7.36
C ILE A 200 5.97 -13.83 6.13
N ALA A 201 6.69 -13.40 5.10
CA ALA A 201 7.20 -14.26 4.03
C ALA A 201 8.70 -13.97 3.87
N ALA A 202 9.53 -15.01 3.86
CA ALA A 202 10.98 -14.91 3.81
C ALA A 202 11.63 -16.05 3.02
N GLU A 203 12.75 -15.73 2.39
CA GLU A 203 13.69 -16.73 1.88
C GLU A 203 14.43 -17.40 3.05
N GLY A 204 14.68 -18.70 2.93
CA GLY A 204 15.56 -19.41 3.84
C GLY A 204 17.01 -19.19 3.43
N GLN A 205 17.90 -18.95 4.41
CA GLN A 205 19.34 -18.95 4.16
C GLN A 205 20.10 -19.71 5.25
N SER A 206 21.35 -20.07 4.96
CA SER A 206 22.20 -20.72 5.95
C SER A 206 22.35 -19.84 7.18
N GLY A 207 21.81 -20.28 8.32
CA GLY A 207 21.86 -19.55 9.59
C GLY A 207 20.71 -18.59 9.87
N GLY A 208 19.64 -18.53 9.05
CA GLY A 208 18.47 -17.72 9.37
C GLY A 208 17.56 -17.38 8.18
N ILE A 209 16.95 -16.19 8.24
CA ILE A 209 16.09 -15.64 7.19
C ILE A 209 16.90 -14.74 6.24
N GLY A 210 16.66 -14.87 4.93
CA GLY A 210 17.23 -14.06 3.87
C GLY A 210 16.39 -12.81 3.63
N ARG A 211 16.08 -12.51 2.35
CA ARG A 211 15.13 -11.43 2.04
C ARG A 211 13.76 -11.78 2.60
N PHE A 212 13.07 -10.78 3.14
CA PHE A 212 11.76 -10.98 3.74
C PHE A 212 10.89 -9.75 3.56
N THR A 213 9.58 -9.97 3.65
CA THR A 213 8.58 -8.95 3.92
C THR A 213 7.79 -9.39 5.14
N ALA A 214 7.48 -8.45 6.03
CA ALA A 214 6.76 -8.73 7.26
C ALA A 214 5.88 -7.55 7.64
N ALA A 215 4.77 -7.84 8.30
CA ALA A 215 3.86 -6.83 8.80
C ALA A 215 3.36 -7.17 10.21
N THR A 216 3.01 -6.14 10.94
CA THR A 216 2.30 -6.23 12.22
C THR A 216 1.29 -5.09 12.31
N VAL A 217 0.35 -5.19 13.25
CA VAL A 217 -0.72 -4.22 13.45
C VAL A 217 -0.87 -3.95 14.95
N SER A 218 -1.16 -2.70 15.30
CA SER A 218 -1.41 -2.28 16.67
C SER A 218 -2.62 -1.34 16.74
N GLY A 219 -3.16 -1.12 17.94
CA GLY A 219 -4.37 -0.33 18.15
C GLY A 219 -5.58 -1.22 18.44
N ASN A 220 -6.69 -0.99 17.73
CA ASN A 220 -7.88 -1.85 17.85
C ASN A 220 -7.73 -3.08 16.94
N THR A 221 -7.18 -4.14 17.51
CA THR A 221 -6.88 -5.40 16.80
C THR A 221 -7.88 -6.51 17.09
N ASP A 222 -8.97 -6.20 17.80
CA ASP A 222 -9.97 -7.19 18.17
C ASP A 222 -10.55 -7.88 16.92
N ALA A 223 -10.49 -9.21 16.91
CA ALA A 223 -10.94 -10.07 15.82
C ALA A 223 -10.26 -9.84 14.45
N LEU A 224 -9.21 -9.02 14.36
CA LEU A 224 -8.35 -8.95 13.18
C LEU A 224 -7.56 -10.26 13.03
N ARG A 225 -7.36 -10.70 11.79
CA ARG A 225 -6.62 -11.92 11.49
C ARG A 225 -5.62 -11.71 10.37
N TRP A 226 -4.44 -12.29 10.53
CA TRP A 226 -3.46 -12.41 9.48
C TRP A 226 -3.71 -13.65 8.62
N GLU A 227 -3.34 -13.55 7.35
CA GLU A 227 -3.25 -14.66 6.40
C GLU A 227 -2.02 -14.46 5.51
N VAL A 228 -1.34 -15.56 5.19
CA VAL A 228 -0.36 -15.63 4.10
C VAL A 228 -0.94 -16.50 3.00
N THR A 229 -1.11 -15.91 1.81
CA THR A 229 -1.64 -16.64 0.66
C THR A 229 -0.61 -17.61 0.07
N LYS A 230 -1.04 -18.49 -0.83
CA LYS A 230 -0.12 -19.38 -1.57
C LYS A 230 0.88 -18.61 -2.43
N GLY A 231 0.53 -17.40 -2.85
CA GLY A 231 1.41 -16.47 -3.57
C GLY A 231 2.30 -15.62 -2.67
N HIS A 232 2.38 -15.93 -1.37
CA HIS A 232 3.19 -15.19 -0.38
C HIS A 232 2.77 -13.72 -0.20
N ARG A 233 1.49 -13.40 -0.44
CA ARG A 233 0.91 -12.12 -0.04
C ARG A 233 0.59 -12.15 1.44
N LEU A 234 0.90 -11.05 2.12
CA LEU A 234 0.57 -10.82 3.51
C LEU A 234 -0.76 -10.07 3.57
N GLY A 235 -1.78 -10.73 4.12
CA GLY A 235 -3.15 -10.26 4.12
C GLY A 235 -3.71 -10.02 5.52
N LEU A 236 -4.34 -8.88 5.73
CA LEU A 236 -5.10 -8.55 6.93
C LEU A 236 -6.60 -8.69 6.66
N HIS A 237 -7.28 -9.53 7.45
CA HIS A 237 -8.73 -9.59 7.50
C HIS A 237 -9.27 -8.64 8.56
N ILE A 238 -10.19 -7.77 8.15
CA ILE A 238 -10.88 -6.81 9.01
C ILE A 238 -12.35 -7.20 9.06
N PRO A 239 -12.89 -7.63 10.21
CA PRO A 239 -14.25 -8.13 10.29
C PRO A 239 -15.28 -7.01 10.08
N ALA A 240 -16.52 -7.41 9.84
CA ALA A 240 -17.67 -6.53 10.01
C ALA A 240 -17.82 -6.15 11.49
N SER A 241 -18.27 -4.92 11.76
CA SER A 241 -18.38 -4.35 13.12
C SER A 241 -19.45 -3.28 13.20
#